data_AF-A0AAE1WYT4-F1
#
_entry.id   AF-A0AAE1WYT4-F1
#
_cell.length_a   1.000
_cell.length_b   1.000
_cell.length_c   1.000
_cell.angle_alpha   90.00
_cell.angle_beta   90.00
_cell.angle_gamma   90.00
#
_symmetry.space_group_name_H-M   'P 1'
#
loop_
_entity.id
_entity.type
_entity.pdbx_description
1 polymer ?
#
loop_
_entity_poly.entity_id
_entity_poly.type
_entity_poly.pdbx_seq_one_letter_code
_entity_poly.pdbx_strand_id
1 'polypeptide(L)'
;MDLNFHLHGGSPSSSTSSSDHHRRPNNNSPPNPPNGHSSDPMHSWWESISKARSRIHLLSSLLPSSPDDEDPLSSLADTDRPARSLLLSSTAYSSVSAALYSPSSGSGDDPLCHWLYDTYLSSDPDLRLVVLSYLPLISSIYLHRIHYPPLDIPVSLSGFEAVLLALYSSETKARNGKPVTISIPDLSQPSLYHSPRNPVKSSNPTSKSSKPLVGVLSPPLEPQIAVKSTKRACIVGVALDCYYKQISQMPSWSKLDFCKFASVWAGQDCPCTSDFDQKPENLVEKNGWYENDNGFRDDIRVEADEIENVAERVKDLDIVDDNSAEVGRKDARIPLPWELLQPVLRILGHCLLGPLNVDEVKDAASVAVRRLYARASHDLVPQAILATRSLIQLDAGAREAAKAAATAAANASGSNANTPSKAKKPEILLVSK
;
A
#
# COMPACT_ATOMS: atom_id res chain seq x y z
N MET A 1 18.63 42.85 -2.55
CA MET A 1 20.05 42.59 -2.24
C MET A 1 20.33 41.18 -2.71
N ASP A 2 20.94 41.10 -3.86
CA ASP A 2 21.29 39.87 -4.56
C ASP A 2 22.52 39.23 -3.91
N LEU A 3 22.66 37.90 -4.03
CA LEU A 3 23.96 37.24 -4.05
C LEU A 3 23.83 35.86 -4.67
N ASN A 4 24.49 35.67 -5.82
CA ASN A 4 24.55 34.41 -6.54
C ASN A 4 25.40 33.37 -5.81
N PHE A 5 25.07 32.09 -6.00
CA PHE A 5 26.03 31.00 -5.86
C PHE A 5 26.32 30.40 -7.24
N HIS A 6 27.45 30.76 -7.83
CA HIS A 6 27.96 30.09 -9.04
C HIS A 6 28.61 28.75 -8.67
N LEU A 7 28.19 27.69 -9.35
CA LEU A 7 28.95 26.45 -9.44
C LEU A 7 30.05 26.61 -10.50
N HIS A 8 31.31 26.55 -10.08
CA HIS A 8 32.44 26.36 -10.99
C HIS A 8 32.98 24.93 -10.86
N GLY A 9 32.98 24.21 -11.98
CA GLY A 9 33.65 22.92 -12.09
C GLY A 9 35.16 23.07 -12.29
N GLY A 10 35.91 22.03 -11.94
CA GLY A 10 37.35 21.96 -12.18
C GLY A 10 37.86 20.53 -12.11
N SER A 11 38.29 19.98 -13.25
CA SER A 11 39.11 18.76 -13.29
C SER A 11 40.55 19.08 -12.86
N PRO A 12 41.30 18.09 -12.35
CA PRO A 12 42.74 18.05 -12.57
C PRO A 12 43.15 16.79 -13.34
N SER A 13 44.07 16.96 -14.30
CA SER A 13 44.67 15.89 -15.09
C SER A 13 45.77 15.15 -14.33
N SER A 14 46.15 13.96 -14.83
CA SER A 14 47.22 13.12 -14.28
C SER A 14 48.57 13.34 -14.97
N SER A 15 49.68 13.17 -14.23
CA SER A 15 51.02 12.93 -14.81
C SER A 15 52.10 12.57 -13.77
N THR A 16 52.77 11.41 -13.95
CA THR A 16 54.23 11.11 -13.75
C THR A 16 54.93 11.36 -12.38
N SER A 17 55.96 10.60 -11.94
CA SER A 17 56.72 9.45 -12.50
C SER A 17 57.68 8.80 -11.47
N SER A 18 58.15 7.56 -11.74
CA SER A 18 59.42 6.91 -11.26
C SER A 18 59.62 6.65 -9.74
N SER A 19 60.39 5.66 -9.23
CA SER A 19 61.06 4.40 -9.69
C SER A 19 61.89 3.85 -8.48
N ASP A 20 62.35 2.61 -8.25
CA ASP A 20 62.31 1.26 -8.89
C ASP A 20 62.60 0.23 -7.72
N HIS A 21 63.05 -1.04 -7.77
CA HIS A 21 63.55 -2.02 -8.77
C HIS A 21 63.35 -3.48 -8.24
N HIS A 22 63.61 -4.50 -9.09
CA HIS A 22 64.23 -5.84 -8.83
C HIS A 22 63.56 -7.10 -9.43
N ARG A 23 64.17 -7.58 -10.54
CA ARG A 23 64.43 -8.99 -10.95
C ARG A 23 63.40 -10.13 -10.68
N ARG A 24 62.71 -10.55 -11.78
CA ARG A 24 62.79 -11.87 -12.51
C ARG A 24 62.62 -13.23 -11.76
N PRO A 25 62.27 -14.36 -12.47
CA PRO A 25 61.89 -14.52 -13.89
C PRO A 25 60.61 -15.38 -14.17
N ASN A 26 60.21 -15.43 -15.44
CA ASN A 26 59.43 -16.46 -16.16
C ASN A 26 58.31 -17.23 -15.45
N ASN A 27 57.09 -17.09 -15.99
CA ASN A 27 56.50 -18.22 -16.70
C ASN A 27 55.69 -17.74 -17.93
N ASN A 28 55.79 -18.43 -19.06
CA ASN A 28 55.09 -18.02 -20.29
C ASN A 28 53.65 -18.55 -20.27
N SER A 29 52.68 -17.64 -20.30
CA SER A 29 51.27 -17.92 -20.60
C SER A 29 50.67 -16.66 -21.24
N PRO A 30 49.87 -16.78 -22.31
CA PRO A 30 49.25 -15.61 -22.92
C PRO A 30 48.26 -14.97 -21.93
N PRO A 31 48.24 -13.63 -21.79
CA PRO A 31 47.23 -12.99 -20.97
C PRO A 31 45.87 -13.12 -21.67
N ASN A 32 45.00 -13.98 -21.13
CA ASN A 32 43.56 -13.85 -21.38
C ASN A 32 43.16 -12.41 -21.02
N PRO A 33 42.34 -11.73 -21.84
CA PRO A 33 41.84 -10.42 -21.47
C PRO A 33 41.03 -10.58 -20.16
N PRO A 34 41.27 -9.76 -19.13
CA PRO A 34 40.31 -9.65 -18.06
C PRO A 34 39.02 -9.11 -18.67
N ASN A 35 37.92 -9.85 -18.56
CA ASN A 35 36.59 -9.37 -18.97
C ASN A 35 36.16 -8.24 -18.03
N GLY A 36 36.65 -7.05 -18.34
CA GLY A 36 36.47 -5.84 -17.56
C GLY A 36 35.05 -5.30 -17.65
N HIS A 37 34.13 -5.91 -16.91
CA HIS A 37 32.88 -5.27 -16.50
C HIS A 37 33.16 -4.16 -15.46
N SER A 38 34.04 -3.23 -15.83
CA SER A 38 34.04 -1.87 -15.30
C SER A 38 32.87 -1.14 -15.97
N SER A 39 31.66 -1.45 -15.52
CA SER A 39 30.45 -0.77 -15.98
C SER A 39 30.51 0.69 -15.53
N ASP A 40 30.89 1.58 -16.45
CA ASP A 40 30.83 3.03 -16.20
C ASP A 40 29.40 3.42 -15.78
N PRO A 41 29.22 4.00 -14.56
CA PRO A 41 27.92 4.45 -14.10
C PRO A 41 27.23 5.41 -15.07
N MET A 42 27.99 6.24 -15.80
CA MET A 42 27.43 7.19 -16.76
C MET A 42 26.85 6.48 -18.00
N HIS A 43 27.52 5.45 -18.52
CA HIS A 43 26.98 4.62 -19.59
C HIS A 43 25.71 3.86 -19.16
N SER A 44 25.70 3.29 -17.94
CA SER A 44 24.52 2.59 -17.41
C SER A 44 23.32 3.53 -17.19
N TRP A 45 23.58 4.78 -16.79
CA TRP A 45 22.56 5.82 -16.65
C TRP A 45 21.97 6.25 -18.00
N TRP A 46 22.81 6.50 -19.01
CA TRP A 46 22.34 6.80 -20.37
C TRP A 46 21.55 5.65 -21.00
N GLU A 47 21.91 4.39 -20.73
CA GLU A 47 21.12 3.23 -21.18
C GLU A 47 19.72 3.21 -20.54
N SER A 48 19.60 3.52 -19.24
CA SER A 48 18.29 3.63 -18.57
C SER A 48 17.43 4.73 -19.19
N ILE A 49 17.96 5.94 -19.38
CA ILE A 49 17.23 7.04 -20.03
C ILE A 49 16.78 6.65 -21.45
N SER A 50 17.67 6.06 -22.26
CA SER A 50 17.36 5.63 -23.63
C SER A 50 16.26 4.56 -23.66
N LYS A 51 16.26 3.64 -22.68
CA LYS A 51 15.25 2.58 -22.51
C LYS A 51 13.91 3.14 -22.01
N ALA A 52 13.93 4.17 -21.15
CA ALA A 52 12.74 4.87 -20.72
C ALA A 52 12.10 5.67 -21.87
N ARG A 53 12.90 6.38 -22.68
CA ARG A 53 12.44 7.09 -23.88
C ARG A 53 11.75 6.17 -24.88
N SER A 54 12.39 5.06 -25.25
CA SER A 54 11.80 4.11 -26.21
C SER A 54 10.52 3.46 -25.69
N ARG A 55 10.41 3.18 -24.38
CA ARG A 55 9.14 2.73 -23.78
C ARG A 55 8.06 3.80 -23.76
N ILE A 56 8.39 5.08 -23.56
CA ILE A 56 7.43 6.18 -23.60
C ILE A 56 6.88 6.41 -25.01
N HIS A 57 7.73 6.50 -26.04
CA HIS A 57 7.24 6.66 -27.41
C HIS A 57 6.43 5.44 -27.89
N LEU A 58 6.82 4.23 -27.48
CA LEU A 58 6.00 3.04 -27.71
C LEU A 58 4.64 3.17 -27.01
N LEU A 59 4.58 3.67 -25.76
CA LEU A 59 3.32 3.89 -25.06
C LEU A 59 2.41 4.90 -25.77
N SER A 60 2.94 6.04 -26.25
CA SER A 60 2.19 6.98 -27.09
C SER A 60 1.55 6.27 -28.28
N SER A 61 2.32 5.45 -29.02
CA SER A 61 1.82 4.75 -30.21
C SER A 61 0.77 3.67 -29.94
N LEU A 62 0.52 3.31 -28.68
CA LEU A 62 -0.46 2.30 -28.27
C LEU A 62 -1.75 2.90 -27.67
N LEU A 63 -1.77 4.20 -27.37
CA LEU A 63 -2.90 4.88 -26.77
C LEU A 63 -3.67 5.70 -27.81
N PRO A 64 -5.00 5.87 -27.67
CA PRO A 64 -5.76 6.67 -28.61
C PRO A 64 -5.34 8.15 -28.55
N SER A 65 -4.80 8.67 -29.64
CA SER A 65 -4.49 10.10 -29.78
C SER A 65 -5.78 10.92 -29.82
N SER A 66 -5.87 11.94 -28.96
CA SER A 66 -6.83 13.04 -29.13
C SER A 66 -6.40 13.85 -30.35
N PRO A 67 -7.31 14.22 -31.29
CA PRO A 67 -6.93 14.94 -32.51
C PRO A 67 -6.55 16.41 -32.26
N ASP A 68 -6.84 16.96 -31.09
CA ASP A 68 -6.68 18.38 -30.76
C ASP A 68 -5.61 18.66 -29.67
N ASP A 69 -4.94 17.63 -29.13
CA ASP A 69 -3.91 17.76 -28.07
C ASP A 69 -2.49 17.48 -28.56
N GLU A 70 -1.53 18.36 -28.21
CA GLU A 70 -0.09 18.11 -28.34
C GLU A 70 0.31 16.87 -27.52
N ASP A 71 0.84 15.83 -28.18
CA ASP A 71 0.99 14.46 -27.65
C ASP A 71 1.72 14.42 -26.28
N PRO A 72 0.98 14.39 -25.15
CA PRO A 72 1.52 14.86 -23.88
C PRO A 72 2.51 13.86 -23.29
N LEU A 73 2.42 12.60 -23.71
CA LEU A 73 3.32 11.51 -23.34
C LEU A 73 4.68 11.64 -24.00
N SER A 74 4.75 12.05 -25.28
CA SER A 74 6.02 12.23 -25.98
C SER A 74 6.91 13.28 -25.29
N SER A 75 6.32 14.36 -24.77
CA SER A 75 7.06 15.37 -23.98
C SER A 75 7.77 14.82 -22.73
N LEU A 76 7.25 13.73 -22.14
CA LEU A 76 7.85 13.11 -20.96
C LEU A 76 9.16 12.38 -21.30
N ALA A 77 9.32 11.94 -22.55
CA ALA A 77 10.52 11.29 -23.04
C ALA A 77 11.73 12.24 -22.97
N ASP A 78 11.58 13.51 -23.35
CA ASP A 78 12.70 14.46 -23.44
C ASP A 78 13.26 14.90 -22.07
N THR A 79 12.54 14.65 -20.98
CA THR A 79 12.99 14.98 -19.61
C THR A 79 14.27 14.24 -19.17
N ASP A 80 14.94 14.75 -18.13
CA ASP A 80 16.16 14.14 -17.55
C ASP A 80 15.94 12.78 -16.87
N ARG A 81 14.69 12.47 -16.49
CA ARG A 81 14.31 11.21 -15.81
C ARG A 81 12.97 10.67 -16.35
N PRO A 82 12.92 10.21 -17.60
CA PRO A 82 11.66 9.96 -18.30
C PRO A 82 10.74 8.98 -17.58
N ALA A 83 11.30 7.90 -17.02
CA ALA A 83 10.53 6.91 -16.25
C ALA A 83 9.90 7.51 -14.98
N ARG A 84 10.58 8.43 -14.29
CA ARG A 84 10.04 9.10 -13.10
C ARG A 84 9.03 10.18 -13.45
N SER A 85 9.23 10.89 -14.57
CA SER A 85 8.26 11.82 -15.16
C SER A 85 6.97 11.10 -15.55
N LEU A 86 7.07 9.92 -16.17
CA LEU A 86 5.93 9.07 -16.52
C LEU A 86 5.15 8.61 -15.27
N LEU A 87 5.85 8.14 -14.23
CA LEU A 87 5.25 7.74 -12.95
C LEU A 87 4.54 8.88 -12.20
N LEU A 88 4.96 10.14 -12.44
CA LEU A 88 4.40 11.34 -11.82
C LEU A 88 3.44 12.11 -12.74
N SER A 89 3.15 11.61 -13.94
CA SER A 89 2.21 12.23 -14.86
C SER A 89 0.80 11.71 -14.63
N SER A 90 -0.07 12.56 -14.08
CA SER A 90 -1.48 12.22 -13.89
C SER A 90 -2.22 12.06 -15.23
N THR A 91 -1.85 12.80 -16.28
CA THR A 91 -2.44 12.65 -17.61
C THR A 91 -2.05 11.30 -18.23
N ALA A 92 -0.78 10.88 -18.09
CA ALA A 92 -0.36 9.55 -18.49
C ALA A 92 -1.11 8.45 -17.73
N TYR A 93 -1.33 8.64 -16.43
CA TYR A 93 -2.13 7.71 -15.62
C TYR A 93 -3.57 7.60 -16.13
N SER A 94 -4.24 8.73 -16.39
CA SER A 94 -5.61 8.77 -16.92
C SER A 94 -5.73 8.08 -18.29
N SER A 95 -4.86 8.38 -19.25
CA SER A 95 -4.92 7.79 -20.60
C SER A 95 -4.69 6.28 -20.60
N VAL A 96 -3.67 5.80 -19.86
CA VAL A 96 -3.43 4.35 -19.68
C VAL A 96 -4.59 3.68 -18.96
N SER A 97 -5.16 4.33 -17.94
CA SER A 97 -6.27 3.77 -17.18
C SER A 97 -7.56 3.66 -17.99
N ALA A 98 -7.85 4.64 -18.86
CA ALA A 98 -8.95 4.58 -19.81
C ALA A 98 -8.80 3.42 -20.79
N ALA A 99 -7.60 3.22 -21.34
CA ALA A 99 -7.31 2.09 -22.24
C ALA A 99 -7.48 0.73 -21.53
N LEU A 100 -6.94 0.58 -20.31
CA LEU A 100 -7.09 -0.65 -19.51
C LEU A 100 -8.55 -0.95 -19.15
N TYR A 101 -9.38 0.08 -18.91
CA TYR A 101 -10.80 -0.11 -18.65
C TYR A 101 -11.61 -0.59 -19.86
N SER A 102 -11.12 -0.42 -21.10
CA SER A 102 -11.78 -0.91 -22.31
C SER A 102 -12.14 -2.40 -22.19
N PRO A 103 -13.37 -2.82 -22.54
CA PRO A 103 -13.79 -4.22 -22.50
C PRO A 103 -12.87 -5.19 -23.27
N SER A 104 -12.14 -4.69 -24.28
CA SER A 104 -11.20 -5.47 -25.09
C SER A 104 -9.80 -5.67 -24.47
N SER A 105 -9.42 -4.87 -23.46
CA SER A 105 -8.10 -4.97 -22.82
C SER A 105 -7.97 -6.24 -21.97
N GLY A 106 -6.73 -6.68 -21.72
CA GLY A 106 -6.42 -7.84 -20.89
C GLY A 106 -6.21 -9.15 -21.66
N SER A 107 -6.50 -9.17 -22.97
CA SER A 107 -6.29 -10.34 -23.82
C SER A 107 -4.81 -10.65 -24.03
N GLY A 108 -4.52 -11.85 -24.55
CA GLY A 108 -3.14 -12.26 -24.86
C GLY A 108 -2.52 -11.47 -26.02
N ASP A 109 -3.32 -10.77 -26.80
CA ASP A 109 -2.90 -9.96 -27.96
C ASP A 109 -2.93 -8.45 -27.65
N ASP A 110 -3.36 -8.05 -26.44
CA ASP A 110 -3.41 -6.65 -26.01
C ASP A 110 -1.98 -6.06 -25.94
N PRO A 111 -1.64 -5.08 -26.80
CA PRO A 111 -0.30 -4.53 -26.85
C PRO A 111 0.04 -3.69 -25.61
N LEU A 112 -0.95 -3.17 -24.87
CA LEU A 112 -0.74 -2.48 -23.61
C LEU A 112 -0.40 -3.46 -22.48
N CYS A 113 -1.00 -4.66 -22.49
CA CYS A 113 -0.58 -5.74 -21.60
C CYS A 113 0.83 -6.23 -21.91
N HIS A 114 1.18 -6.36 -23.20
CA HIS A 114 2.57 -6.62 -23.61
C HIS A 114 3.50 -5.51 -23.12
N TRP A 115 3.17 -4.23 -23.33
CA TRP A 115 3.98 -3.09 -22.87
C TRP A 115 4.21 -3.12 -21.36
N LEU A 116 3.18 -3.41 -20.55
CA LEU A 116 3.28 -3.52 -19.09
C LEU A 116 4.21 -4.67 -18.66
N TYR A 117 4.06 -5.84 -19.29
CA TYR A 117 4.91 -7.01 -19.05
C TYR A 117 6.39 -6.71 -19.34
N ASP A 118 6.65 -6.20 -20.54
CA ASP A 118 7.99 -5.88 -21.05
C ASP A 118 8.69 -4.77 -20.25
N THR A 119 7.92 -3.77 -19.82
CA THR A 119 8.41 -2.64 -19.02
C THR A 119 8.74 -3.08 -17.59
N TYR A 120 8.00 -4.05 -17.02
CA TYR A 120 8.35 -4.63 -15.72
C TYR A 120 9.61 -5.52 -15.79
N LEU A 121 9.82 -6.24 -16.89
CA LEU A 121 11.03 -7.04 -17.10
C LEU A 121 12.29 -6.19 -17.38
N SER A 122 12.14 -4.88 -17.61
CA SER A 122 13.26 -3.92 -17.68
C SER A 122 14.21 -4.04 -16.49
N SER A 123 15.49 -3.72 -16.69
CA SER A 123 16.49 -3.55 -15.63
C SER A 123 16.30 -2.25 -14.82
N ASP A 124 15.60 -1.27 -15.39
CA ASP A 124 15.36 0.04 -14.82
C ASP A 124 14.35 -0.03 -13.64
N PRO A 125 14.69 0.50 -12.45
CA PRO A 125 13.81 0.44 -11.28
C PRO A 125 12.63 1.43 -11.38
N ASP A 126 12.79 2.61 -11.98
CA ASP A 126 11.71 3.60 -12.10
C ASP A 126 10.65 3.11 -13.10
N LEU A 127 11.06 2.44 -14.20
CA LEU A 127 10.11 1.77 -15.11
C LEU A 127 9.32 0.65 -14.42
N ARG A 128 9.91 -0.09 -13.47
CA ARG A 128 9.16 -1.05 -12.64
C ARG A 128 8.17 -0.35 -11.71
N LEU A 129 8.52 0.81 -11.16
CA LEU A 129 7.59 1.61 -10.34
C LEU A 129 6.40 2.13 -11.20
N VAL A 130 6.61 2.50 -12.47
CA VAL A 130 5.52 2.82 -13.40
C VAL A 130 4.52 1.68 -13.49
N VAL A 131 4.96 0.45 -13.79
CA VAL A 131 4.05 -0.72 -13.92
C VAL A 131 3.36 -1.04 -12.59
N LEU A 132 4.08 -0.93 -11.46
CA LEU A 132 3.49 -1.12 -10.13
C LEU A 132 2.36 -0.11 -9.85
N SER A 133 2.45 1.13 -10.33
CA SER A 133 1.40 2.15 -10.11
C SER A 133 0.04 1.81 -10.78
N TYR A 134 0.05 1.01 -11.84
CA TYR A 134 -1.17 0.49 -12.48
C TYR A 134 -1.67 -0.83 -11.85
N LEU A 135 -0.91 -1.43 -10.93
CA LEU A 135 -1.26 -2.73 -10.37
C LEU A 135 -2.59 -2.76 -9.58
N PRO A 136 -2.98 -1.73 -8.80
CA PRO A 136 -4.32 -1.64 -8.23
C PRO A 136 -5.43 -1.80 -9.28
N LEU A 137 -5.27 -1.10 -10.41
CA LEU A 137 -6.22 -1.07 -11.51
C LEU A 137 -6.27 -2.42 -12.23
N ILE A 138 -5.12 -2.96 -12.64
CA ILE A 138 -5.00 -4.28 -13.28
C ILE A 138 -5.63 -5.35 -12.39
N SER A 139 -5.32 -5.37 -11.09
CA SER A 139 -5.88 -6.32 -10.12
C SER A 139 -7.40 -6.19 -10.03
N SER A 140 -7.93 -4.97 -9.98
CA SER A 140 -9.37 -4.72 -9.87
C SER A 140 -10.12 -5.16 -11.13
N ILE A 141 -9.64 -4.79 -12.32
CA ILE A 141 -10.27 -5.15 -13.59
C ILE A 141 -10.22 -6.68 -13.79
N TYR A 142 -9.06 -7.30 -13.53
CA TYR A 142 -8.86 -8.74 -13.64
C TYR A 142 -9.81 -9.53 -12.70
N LEU A 143 -9.84 -9.17 -11.42
CA LEU A 143 -10.71 -9.84 -10.45
C LEU A 143 -12.20 -9.61 -10.77
N HIS A 144 -12.59 -8.40 -11.18
CA HIS A 144 -13.96 -8.10 -11.59
C HIS A 144 -14.39 -8.96 -12.78
N ARG A 145 -13.65 -8.95 -13.90
CA ARG A 145 -14.02 -9.69 -15.13
C ARG A 145 -14.00 -11.21 -14.96
N ILE A 146 -13.27 -11.74 -13.98
CA ILE A 146 -13.29 -13.18 -13.64
C ILE A 146 -14.53 -13.59 -12.83
N HIS A 147 -15.01 -12.73 -11.94
CA HIS A 147 -16.17 -13.03 -11.10
C HIS A 147 -17.49 -12.53 -11.71
N TYR A 148 -17.42 -11.59 -12.63
CA TYR A 148 -18.52 -11.01 -13.39
C TYR A 148 -18.14 -10.94 -14.90
N PRO A 149 -18.01 -12.09 -15.58
CA PRO A 149 -17.71 -12.12 -17.01
C PRO A 149 -18.85 -11.50 -17.82
N PRO A 150 -18.56 -10.73 -18.90
CA PRO A 150 -19.57 -10.31 -19.85
C PRO A 150 -20.30 -11.51 -20.46
N LEU A 151 -21.63 -11.43 -20.58
CA LEU A 151 -22.46 -12.54 -21.05
C LEU A 151 -22.26 -12.85 -22.55
N ASP A 152 -21.95 -11.82 -23.34
CA ASP A 152 -22.02 -11.90 -24.81
C ASP A 152 -20.72 -12.36 -25.48
N ILE A 153 -19.56 -12.21 -24.81
CA ILE A 153 -18.24 -12.55 -25.37
C ILE A 153 -17.32 -13.12 -24.28
N PRO A 154 -16.71 -14.31 -24.47
CA PRO A 154 -15.67 -14.82 -23.57
C PRO A 154 -14.36 -14.03 -23.72
N VAL A 155 -14.19 -12.99 -22.91
CA VAL A 155 -12.97 -12.16 -22.90
C VAL A 155 -11.79 -12.97 -22.32
N SER A 156 -10.74 -13.18 -23.12
CA SER A 156 -9.48 -13.70 -22.59
C SER A 156 -8.82 -12.65 -21.68
N LEU A 157 -8.28 -13.09 -20.55
CA LEU A 157 -7.57 -12.25 -19.59
C LEU A 157 -6.08 -12.60 -19.49
N SER A 158 -5.56 -13.36 -20.46
CA SER A 158 -4.19 -13.90 -20.44
C SER A 158 -3.09 -12.83 -20.47
N GLY A 159 -3.36 -11.62 -20.96
CA GLY A 159 -2.45 -10.47 -20.87
C GLY A 159 -2.30 -9.93 -19.45
N PHE A 160 -3.41 -9.73 -18.73
CA PHE A 160 -3.36 -9.39 -17.31
C PHE A 160 -2.72 -10.50 -16.48
N GLU A 161 -3.02 -11.77 -16.81
CA GLU A 161 -2.39 -12.92 -16.15
C GLU A 161 -0.87 -12.99 -16.41
N ALA A 162 -0.40 -12.67 -17.61
CA ALA A 162 1.03 -12.60 -17.92
C ALA A 162 1.75 -11.52 -17.09
N VAL A 163 1.17 -10.32 -16.95
CA VAL A 163 1.71 -9.25 -16.09
C VAL A 163 1.75 -9.70 -14.62
N LEU A 164 0.65 -10.24 -14.09
CA LEU A 164 0.57 -10.73 -12.71
C LEU A 164 1.56 -11.87 -12.44
N LEU A 165 1.75 -12.78 -13.40
CA LEU A 165 2.75 -13.85 -13.33
C LEU A 165 4.19 -13.33 -13.41
N ALA A 166 4.46 -12.23 -14.13
CA ALA A 166 5.79 -11.62 -14.17
C ALA A 166 6.19 -11.06 -12.80
N LEU A 167 5.27 -10.35 -12.14
CA LEU A 167 5.45 -9.88 -10.76
C LEU A 167 5.66 -11.07 -9.81
N TYR A 168 4.75 -12.05 -9.81
CA TYR A 168 4.84 -13.25 -8.97
C TYR A 168 6.15 -14.03 -9.17
N SER A 169 6.59 -14.20 -10.43
CA SER A 169 7.82 -14.90 -10.78
C SER A 169 9.06 -14.14 -10.34
N SER A 170 9.05 -12.80 -10.38
CA SER A 170 10.15 -11.98 -9.89
C SER A 170 10.32 -12.10 -8.36
N GLU A 171 9.23 -12.04 -7.60
CA GLU A 171 9.24 -12.25 -6.14
C GLU A 171 9.64 -13.68 -5.78
N THR A 172 9.14 -14.68 -6.51
CA THR A 172 9.50 -16.09 -6.30
C THR A 172 11.00 -16.33 -6.51
N LYS A 173 11.58 -15.73 -7.56
CA LYS A 173 13.04 -15.74 -7.81
C LYS A 173 13.80 -15.01 -6.69
N ALA A 174 13.31 -13.85 -6.24
CA ALA A 174 13.94 -13.07 -5.16
C ALA A 174 13.93 -13.83 -3.80
N ARG A 175 12.86 -14.56 -3.49
CA ARG A 175 12.78 -15.43 -2.30
C ARG A 175 13.67 -16.67 -2.40
N ASN A 176 13.95 -17.16 -3.60
CA ASN A 176 14.79 -18.34 -3.87
C ASN A 176 14.43 -19.55 -2.97
N GLY A 177 13.15 -19.91 -2.95
CA GLY A 177 12.61 -21.03 -2.15
C GLY A 177 12.55 -20.81 -0.64
N LYS A 178 12.87 -19.62 -0.12
CA LYS A 178 12.85 -19.32 1.33
C LYS A 178 11.53 -18.67 1.76
N PRO A 179 11.06 -18.91 3.00
CA PRO A 179 9.98 -18.14 3.60
C PRO A 179 10.43 -16.70 3.90
N VAL A 180 9.48 -15.77 3.97
CA VAL A 180 9.71 -14.44 4.54
C VAL A 180 9.53 -14.54 6.05
N THR A 181 10.58 -14.24 6.80
CA THR A 181 10.60 -14.36 8.27
C THR A 181 10.90 -13.03 8.95
N ILE A 182 10.56 -12.94 10.23
CA ILE A 182 10.85 -11.79 11.10
C ILE A 182 11.35 -12.28 12.46
N SER A 183 12.35 -11.61 13.03
CA SER A 183 12.71 -11.81 14.43
C SER A 183 11.71 -11.04 15.29
N ILE A 184 10.92 -11.74 16.10
CA ILE A 184 9.99 -11.12 17.06
C ILE A 184 10.84 -10.51 18.19
N PRO A 185 10.71 -9.21 18.50
CA PRO A 185 11.45 -8.59 19.60
C PRO A 185 11.04 -9.16 20.96
N ASP A 186 12.01 -9.32 21.85
CA ASP A 186 11.81 -9.76 23.23
C ASP A 186 12.39 -8.71 24.19
N LEU A 187 11.56 -8.21 25.11
CA LEU A 187 11.94 -7.23 26.13
C LEU A 187 12.88 -7.81 27.21
N SER A 188 13.03 -9.13 27.28
CA SER A 188 14.06 -9.77 28.13
C SER A 188 15.49 -9.56 27.60
N GLN A 189 15.63 -9.15 26.34
CA GLN A 189 16.92 -8.98 25.66
C GLN A 189 17.28 -7.51 25.47
N PRO A 190 18.58 -7.16 25.46
CA PRO A 190 19.03 -5.83 25.08
C PRO A 190 18.73 -5.55 23.60
N SER A 191 18.34 -4.31 23.30
CA SER A 191 17.97 -3.83 21.97
C SER A 191 18.43 -2.38 21.78
N LEU A 192 18.30 -1.84 20.57
CA LEU A 192 18.65 -0.45 20.25
C LEU A 192 17.94 0.59 21.13
N TYR A 193 16.75 0.26 21.65
CA TYR A 193 15.89 1.19 22.41
C TYR A 193 15.74 0.83 23.89
N HIS A 194 16.21 -0.34 24.33
CA HIS A 194 15.98 -0.84 25.69
C HIS A 194 17.11 -1.76 26.17
N SER A 195 17.51 -1.61 27.44
CA SER A 195 18.34 -2.57 28.17
C SER A 195 17.53 -3.19 29.32
N PRO A 196 17.43 -4.53 29.42
CA PRO A 196 16.58 -5.21 30.40
C PRO A 196 17.02 -4.89 31.84
N ARG A 197 16.08 -4.39 32.65
CA ARG A 197 16.32 -3.90 34.02
C ARG A 197 16.92 -4.96 34.96
N ASN A 198 16.60 -6.23 34.72
CA ASN A 198 17.27 -7.38 35.30
C ASN A 198 17.99 -8.13 34.17
N PRO A 199 19.30 -7.93 33.95
CA PRO A 199 20.02 -8.72 32.96
C PRO A 199 20.02 -10.20 33.38
N VAL A 200 19.71 -11.09 32.44
CA VAL A 200 19.75 -12.54 32.67
C VAL A 200 21.18 -12.93 33.04
N LYS A 201 21.43 -13.23 34.32
CA LYS A 201 22.75 -13.64 34.80
C LYS A 201 23.12 -14.96 34.11
N SER A 202 24.09 -14.92 33.21
CA SER A 202 24.65 -16.10 32.54
C SER A 202 25.51 -16.91 33.52
N SER A 203 24.86 -17.58 34.48
CA SER A 203 25.49 -18.46 35.47
C SER A 203 25.60 -19.92 35.00
N ASN A 204 25.29 -20.22 33.74
CA ASN A 204 25.46 -21.52 33.11
C ASN A 204 25.86 -21.35 31.63
N PRO A 205 27.06 -21.79 31.19
CA PRO A 205 27.44 -21.78 29.78
C PRO A 205 26.61 -22.77 28.93
N THR A 206 25.81 -23.62 29.57
CA THR A 206 24.84 -24.55 28.95
C THR A 206 23.43 -23.98 28.85
N SER A 207 23.14 -22.85 29.51
CA SER A 207 21.86 -22.16 29.32
C SER A 207 21.87 -21.51 27.93
N LYS A 208 21.15 -22.14 27.00
CA LYS A 208 20.99 -21.67 25.62
C LYS A 208 20.61 -20.18 25.68
N SER A 209 21.44 -19.30 25.10
CA SER A 209 21.02 -17.92 24.85
C SER A 209 19.67 -17.99 24.14
N SER A 210 18.69 -17.23 24.64
CA SER A 210 17.30 -17.25 24.19
C SER A 210 17.29 -17.05 22.68
N LYS A 211 17.07 -18.14 21.94
CA LYS A 211 17.07 -18.08 20.48
C LYS A 211 15.98 -17.08 20.07
N PRO A 212 16.29 -16.08 19.23
CA PRO A 212 15.30 -15.09 18.83
C PRO A 212 14.10 -15.81 18.24
N LEU A 213 12.90 -15.45 18.71
CA LEU A 213 11.67 -16.09 18.26
C LEU A 213 11.40 -15.68 16.82
N VAL A 214 11.60 -16.59 15.87
CA VAL A 214 11.41 -16.31 14.44
C VAL A 214 9.96 -16.58 14.04
N GLY A 215 9.23 -15.51 13.70
CA GLY A 215 7.93 -15.59 13.05
C GLY A 215 8.05 -15.77 11.54
N VAL A 216 7.09 -16.46 10.93
CA VAL A 216 6.96 -16.57 9.46
C VAL A 216 5.86 -15.59 9.01
N LEU A 217 6.22 -14.60 8.20
CA LEU A 217 5.29 -13.62 7.64
C LEU A 217 4.63 -14.08 6.34
N SER A 218 5.31 -14.94 5.58
CA SER A 218 4.82 -15.53 4.34
C SER A 218 5.59 -16.82 4.04
N PRO A 219 4.93 -17.90 3.60
CA PRO A 219 5.61 -19.15 3.24
C PRO A 219 6.53 -18.99 2.00
N PRO A 220 7.34 -20.02 1.67
CA PRO A 220 8.00 -20.08 0.37
C PRO A 220 6.97 -19.98 -0.78
N LEU A 221 7.36 -19.36 -1.89
CA LEU A 221 6.54 -19.32 -3.10
C LEU A 221 6.95 -20.46 -4.05
N GLU A 222 5.95 -21.11 -4.63
CA GLU A 222 6.12 -22.17 -5.62
C GLU A 222 6.02 -21.56 -7.03
N PRO A 223 6.99 -21.77 -7.95
CA PRO A 223 6.90 -21.26 -9.31
C PRO A 223 5.58 -21.65 -10.01
N GLN A 224 4.87 -20.68 -10.59
CA GLN A 224 3.63 -20.89 -11.34
C GLN A 224 3.85 -20.55 -12.82
N ILE A 225 3.36 -21.41 -13.71
CA ILE A 225 3.46 -21.24 -15.17
C ILE A 225 2.19 -20.58 -15.75
N ALA A 226 1.05 -20.71 -15.07
CA ALA A 226 -0.25 -20.17 -15.47
C ALA A 226 -1.10 -19.84 -14.22
N VAL A 227 -2.05 -18.91 -14.31
CA VAL A 227 -2.90 -18.50 -13.18
C VAL A 227 -4.06 -19.48 -12.97
N LYS A 228 -3.82 -20.53 -12.18
CA LYS A 228 -4.87 -21.47 -11.77
C LYS A 228 -5.81 -20.82 -10.75
N SER A 229 -7.11 -21.13 -10.82
CA SER A 229 -8.14 -20.59 -9.89
C SER A 229 -7.75 -20.71 -8.41
N THR A 230 -7.22 -21.85 -8.00
CA THR A 230 -6.76 -22.14 -6.63
C THR A 230 -5.50 -21.38 -6.20
N LYS A 231 -4.73 -20.82 -7.14
CA LYS A 231 -3.52 -20.02 -6.87
C LYS A 231 -3.72 -18.53 -7.16
N ARG A 232 -4.78 -18.15 -7.88
CA ARG A 232 -5.10 -16.78 -8.33
C ARG A 232 -4.98 -15.74 -7.22
N ALA A 233 -5.64 -15.96 -6.08
CA ALA A 233 -5.64 -15.01 -4.97
C ALA A 233 -4.24 -14.82 -4.34
N CYS A 234 -3.44 -15.89 -4.27
CA CYS A 234 -2.04 -15.82 -3.85
C CYS A 234 -1.16 -15.09 -4.88
N ILE A 235 -1.39 -15.31 -6.18
CA ILE A 235 -0.67 -14.61 -7.27
C ILE A 235 -0.95 -13.10 -7.22
N VAL A 236 -2.22 -12.70 -7.16
CA VAL A 236 -2.61 -11.27 -7.06
C VAL A 236 -2.19 -10.68 -5.71
N GLY A 237 -2.32 -11.41 -4.61
CA GLY A 237 -1.87 -10.97 -3.29
C GLY A 237 -0.36 -10.70 -3.22
N VAL A 238 0.45 -11.60 -3.79
CA VAL A 238 1.91 -11.40 -3.91
C VAL A 238 2.25 -10.22 -4.82
N ALA A 239 1.50 -10.02 -5.92
CA ALA A 239 1.67 -8.84 -6.76
C ALA A 239 1.37 -7.56 -5.96
N LEU A 240 0.26 -7.51 -5.21
CA LEU A 240 -0.07 -6.38 -4.33
C LEU A 240 0.94 -6.18 -3.18
N ASP A 241 1.58 -7.24 -2.67
CA ASP A 241 2.70 -7.12 -1.73
C ASP A 241 3.93 -6.46 -2.40
N CYS A 242 4.17 -6.69 -3.69
CA CYS A 242 5.21 -5.99 -4.45
C CYS A 242 4.91 -4.48 -4.62
N TYR A 243 3.63 -4.11 -4.81
CA TYR A 243 3.20 -2.71 -4.76
C TYR A 243 3.37 -2.13 -3.35
N TYR A 244 2.95 -2.86 -2.30
CA TYR A 244 3.08 -2.44 -0.91
C TYR A 244 4.55 -2.15 -0.52
N LYS A 245 5.50 -2.98 -0.96
CA LYS A 245 6.95 -2.74 -0.75
C LYS A 245 7.47 -1.42 -1.32
N GLN A 246 6.76 -0.82 -2.28
CA GLN A 246 7.12 0.43 -2.94
C GLN A 246 6.12 1.58 -2.70
N ILE A 247 5.15 1.39 -1.79
CA ILE A 247 3.99 2.28 -1.64
C ILE A 247 4.34 3.73 -1.25
N SER A 248 5.48 3.95 -0.59
CA SER A 248 6.02 5.28 -0.31
C SER A 248 6.40 6.06 -1.57
N GLN A 249 6.73 5.36 -2.66
CA GLN A 249 7.09 5.94 -3.95
C GLN A 249 5.89 6.11 -4.91
N MET A 250 4.76 5.48 -4.58
CA MET A 250 3.55 5.46 -5.40
C MET A 250 2.75 6.77 -5.27
N PRO A 251 2.25 7.33 -6.39
CA PRO A 251 1.50 8.59 -6.41
C PRO A 251 0.12 8.46 -5.75
N SER A 252 -0.49 9.60 -5.43
CA SER A 252 -1.79 9.69 -4.73
C SER A 252 -2.93 9.01 -5.50
N TRP A 253 -3.02 9.20 -6.82
CA TRP A 253 -4.08 8.61 -7.65
C TRP A 253 -4.08 7.08 -7.62
N SER A 254 -2.92 6.44 -7.70
CA SER A 254 -2.77 4.98 -7.60
C SER A 254 -3.25 4.43 -6.24
N LYS A 255 -2.96 5.17 -5.15
CA LYS A 255 -3.44 4.86 -3.79
C LYS A 255 -4.94 5.09 -3.63
N LEU A 256 -5.45 6.20 -4.17
CA LEU A 256 -6.86 6.58 -4.12
C LEU A 256 -7.73 5.53 -4.83
N ASP A 257 -7.34 5.15 -6.04
CA ASP A 257 -8.06 4.13 -6.82
C ASP A 257 -7.94 2.75 -6.19
N PHE A 258 -6.80 2.38 -5.59
CA PHE A 258 -6.73 1.18 -4.76
C PHE A 258 -7.79 1.17 -3.64
N CYS A 259 -7.97 2.29 -2.93
CA CYS A 259 -8.95 2.37 -1.85
C CYS A 259 -10.39 2.24 -2.38
N LYS A 260 -10.72 2.90 -3.49
CA LYS A 260 -12.01 2.74 -4.19
C LYS A 260 -12.25 1.27 -4.56
N PHE A 261 -11.26 0.58 -5.13
CA PHE A 261 -11.39 -0.83 -5.52
C PHE A 261 -11.57 -1.74 -4.29
N ALA A 262 -10.81 -1.53 -3.23
CA ALA A 262 -10.97 -2.29 -1.98
C ALA A 262 -12.37 -2.10 -1.35
N SER A 263 -12.97 -0.92 -1.49
CA SER A 263 -14.36 -0.64 -1.11
C SER A 263 -15.35 -1.45 -1.96
N VAL A 264 -15.24 -1.40 -3.30
CA VAL A 264 -16.11 -2.16 -4.22
C VAL A 264 -15.95 -3.68 -4.06
N TRP A 265 -14.74 -4.18 -3.79
CA TRP A 265 -14.49 -5.60 -3.53
C TRP A 265 -15.17 -6.10 -2.25
N ALA A 266 -15.46 -5.21 -1.28
CA ALA A 266 -16.20 -5.58 -0.08
C ALA A 266 -17.67 -5.91 -0.39
N GLY A 267 -18.27 -5.23 -1.37
CA GLY A 267 -19.68 -5.29 -1.72
C GLY A 267 -20.44 -4.03 -1.30
N GLN A 268 -21.77 -4.15 -1.26
CA GLN A 268 -22.71 -3.09 -0.89
C GLN A 268 -22.47 -2.56 0.54
N ASP A 269 -22.92 -1.33 0.81
CA ASP A 269 -22.88 -0.76 2.16
C ASP A 269 -23.80 -1.52 3.13
N CYS A 270 -23.27 -1.81 4.32
CA CYS A 270 -24.04 -2.25 5.47
C CYS A 270 -24.33 -1.04 6.38
N PRO A 271 -25.53 -0.89 6.97
CA PRO A 271 -25.77 0.07 8.04
C PRO A 271 -24.76 -0.04 9.19
N CYS A 272 -24.29 -1.26 9.48
CA CYS A 272 -23.26 -1.60 10.47
C CYS A 272 -21.87 -1.01 10.20
N THR A 273 -21.67 -0.29 9.09
CA THR A 273 -20.49 0.57 8.90
C THR A 273 -20.53 1.81 9.80
N SER A 274 -21.72 2.34 10.08
CA SER A 274 -21.95 3.58 10.84
C SER A 274 -21.89 3.40 12.37
N ASP A 275 -21.93 2.16 12.86
CA ASP A 275 -21.84 1.82 14.29
C ASP A 275 -20.57 2.39 14.96
N PHE A 276 -19.51 2.64 14.17
CA PHE A 276 -18.24 3.19 14.63
C PHE A 276 -18.18 4.72 14.69
N ASP A 277 -19.12 5.40 14.04
CA ASP A 277 -19.21 6.86 14.02
C ASP A 277 -20.02 7.40 15.21
N GLN A 278 -20.69 6.51 15.97
CA GLN A 278 -21.32 6.81 17.24
C GLN A 278 -20.28 6.92 18.37
N LYS A 279 -20.11 8.12 18.93
CA LYS A 279 -19.25 8.32 20.13
C LYS A 279 -19.81 7.52 21.32
N PRO A 280 -18.96 6.87 22.14
CA PRO A 280 -19.41 6.13 23.32
C PRO A 280 -20.00 7.01 24.45
N GLU A 281 -19.93 8.34 24.32
CA GLU A 281 -20.47 9.31 25.28
C GLU A 281 -22.00 9.24 25.47
N ASN A 282 -22.72 8.55 24.57
CA ASN A 282 -24.17 8.30 24.70
C ASN A 282 -24.52 6.91 25.25
N LEU A 283 -23.56 6.08 25.66
CA LEU A 283 -23.81 4.87 26.46
C LEU A 283 -23.98 5.19 27.96
N VAL A 284 -24.64 6.31 28.27
CA VAL A 284 -25.18 6.57 29.60
C VAL A 284 -26.36 5.65 29.83
N GLU A 285 -26.28 4.87 30.89
CA GLU A 285 -27.18 3.77 31.25
C GLU A 285 -28.66 4.18 31.21
N LYS A 286 -29.38 3.79 30.15
CA LYS A 286 -30.85 3.69 30.16
C LYS A 286 -31.35 2.39 30.82
N ASN A 287 -30.58 1.87 31.77
CA ASN A 287 -31.00 0.84 32.71
C ASN A 287 -31.95 1.48 33.74
N GLY A 288 -33.15 1.85 33.27
CA GLY A 288 -34.23 2.41 34.09
C GLY A 288 -34.74 1.37 35.09
N TRP A 289 -34.08 1.29 36.23
CA TRP A 289 -34.37 0.36 37.32
C TRP A 289 -35.75 0.70 37.91
N TYR A 290 -36.73 -0.17 37.69
CA TYR A 290 -37.95 -0.20 38.49
C TYR A 290 -37.83 -1.34 39.50
N GLU A 291 -37.69 -0.98 40.78
CA GLU A 291 -37.83 -1.92 41.88
C GLU A 291 -39.27 -2.45 41.92
N ASN A 292 -39.41 -3.75 42.16
CA ASN A 292 -40.49 -4.28 42.98
C ASN A 292 -40.07 -5.65 43.51
N ASP A 293 -39.78 -5.71 44.81
CA ASP A 293 -39.69 -6.97 45.54
C ASP A 293 -41.11 -7.50 45.80
N ASN A 294 -41.35 -8.76 45.45
CA ASN A 294 -42.36 -9.66 46.03
C ASN A 294 -42.32 -11.00 45.26
N GLY A 295 -41.72 -12.03 45.86
CA GLY A 295 -41.58 -13.34 45.22
C GLY A 295 -42.78 -14.26 45.43
N PHE A 296 -43.34 -14.80 44.35
CA PHE A 296 -43.84 -16.19 44.35
C PHE A 296 -43.70 -16.86 42.98
N ARG A 297 -43.90 -18.17 42.96
CA ARG A 297 -43.70 -19.09 41.84
C ARG A 297 -45.04 -19.45 41.22
N ASP A 298 -45.26 -19.18 39.93
CA ASP A 298 -45.84 -20.19 39.03
C ASP A 298 -45.70 -19.92 37.51
N ASP A 299 -45.94 -21.03 36.78
CA ASP A 299 -46.25 -21.33 35.37
C ASP A 299 -46.11 -20.32 34.19
N ILE A 300 -46.01 -20.91 32.99
CA ILE A 300 -45.80 -20.23 31.69
C ILE A 300 -47.13 -19.79 31.05
N ARG A 301 -47.23 -18.50 30.68
CA ARG A 301 -48.06 -18.04 29.56
C ARG A 301 -47.32 -16.97 28.76
N VAL A 302 -47.23 -17.19 27.45
CA VAL A 302 -46.84 -16.15 26.48
C VAL A 302 -48.13 -15.49 26.02
N GLU A 303 -48.31 -14.21 26.35
CA GLU A 303 -49.44 -13.42 25.84
C GLU A 303 -49.23 -13.08 24.36
N ALA A 304 -50.32 -12.93 23.61
CA ALA A 304 -50.27 -12.77 22.15
C ALA A 304 -49.53 -11.50 21.71
N ASP A 305 -49.55 -10.46 22.55
CA ASP A 305 -49.06 -9.10 22.29
C ASP A 305 -47.55 -9.04 22.00
N GLU A 306 -46.74 -9.99 22.51
CA GLU A 306 -45.31 -10.06 22.19
C GLU A 306 -45.07 -10.41 20.71
N ILE A 307 -45.97 -11.19 20.10
CA ILE A 307 -45.89 -11.58 18.68
C ILE A 307 -46.26 -10.40 17.77
N GLU A 308 -47.23 -9.59 18.17
CA GLU A 308 -47.62 -8.38 17.41
C GLU A 308 -46.50 -7.33 17.44
N ASN A 309 -45.82 -7.14 18.58
CA ASN A 309 -44.67 -6.23 18.69
C ASN A 309 -43.49 -6.68 17.80
N VAL A 310 -43.22 -7.99 17.71
CA VAL A 310 -42.24 -8.54 16.77
C VAL A 310 -42.71 -8.37 15.31
N ALA A 311 -44.00 -8.51 15.03
CA ALA A 311 -44.55 -8.34 13.68
C ALA A 311 -44.48 -6.89 13.19
N GLU A 312 -44.67 -5.87 14.04
CA GLU A 312 -44.39 -4.47 13.68
C GLU A 312 -42.91 -4.26 13.35
N ARG A 313 -42.00 -4.77 14.20
CA ARG A 313 -40.55 -4.65 14.00
C ARG A 313 -39.99 -5.40 12.79
N VAL A 314 -40.80 -6.23 12.14
CA VAL A 314 -40.48 -6.89 10.86
C VAL A 314 -41.10 -6.14 9.66
N LYS A 315 -42.13 -5.30 9.85
CA LYS A 315 -42.68 -4.44 8.77
C LYS A 315 -41.73 -3.30 8.40
N ASP A 316 -40.97 -2.77 9.36
CA ASP A 316 -39.92 -1.76 9.11
C ASP A 316 -38.66 -2.32 8.42
N LEU A 317 -38.65 -3.61 8.02
CA LEU A 317 -37.60 -4.22 7.19
C LEU A 317 -38.00 -4.25 5.70
N ASP A 318 -38.64 -3.18 5.24
CA ASP A 318 -38.84 -2.95 3.81
C ASP A 318 -37.47 -2.75 3.13
N ILE A 319 -37.15 -3.57 2.14
CA ILE A 319 -35.91 -3.42 1.36
C ILE A 319 -36.14 -2.27 0.39
N VAL A 320 -35.85 -1.05 0.85
CA VAL A 320 -35.80 0.14 0.02
C VAL A 320 -34.67 -0.03 -1.00
N ASP A 321 -35.02 -0.43 -2.22
CA ASP A 321 -34.12 -0.45 -3.38
C ASP A 321 -33.86 1.00 -3.83
N ASP A 322 -33.06 1.72 -3.03
CA ASP A 322 -32.78 3.14 -3.19
C ASP A 322 -31.92 3.38 -4.43
N ASN A 323 -32.60 3.49 -5.58
CA ASN A 323 -32.04 3.79 -6.88
C ASN A 323 -31.64 5.28 -6.98
N SER A 324 -30.83 5.76 -6.02
CA SER A 324 -30.12 7.03 -6.12
C SER A 324 -29.12 6.94 -7.29
N ALA A 325 -29.39 7.68 -8.36
CA ALA A 325 -28.75 7.47 -9.66
C ALA A 325 -27.34 8.09 -9.79
N GLU A 326 -26.37 7.58 -9.03
CA GLU A 326 -24.94 7.72 -9.32
C GLU A 326 -24.52 6.71 -10.40
N VAL A 327 -23.62 7.10 -11.31
CA VAL A 327 -23.40 6.37 -12.56
C VAL A 327 -22.45 5.17 -12.40
N GLY A 328 -23.05 4.00 -12.19
CA GLY A 328 -22.77 2.89 -13.11
C GLY A 328 -21.63 1.92 -12.78
N ARG A 329 -21.44 1.53 -11.51
CA ARG A 329 -20.82 0.22 -11.17
C ARG A 329 -21.61 -0.49 -10.08
N LYS A 330 -22.29 -1.59 -10.43
CA LYS A 330 -22.89 -2.51 -9.44
C LYS A 330 -21.78 -3.03 -8.51
N ASP A 331 -22.04 -3.04 -7.20
CA ASP A 331 -21.06 -3.47 -6.19
C ASP A 331 -20.58 -4.90 -6.44
N ALA A 332 -19.34 -5.02 -6.91
CA ALA A 332 -18.77 -6.27 -7.42
C ALA A 332 -18.04 -7.04 -6.32
N ARG A 333 -18.81 -7.62 -5.40
CA ARG A 333 -18.32 -8.41 -4.25
C ARG A 333 -17.58 -9.69 -4.68
N ILE A 334 -16.28 -9.57 -4.92
CA ILE A 334 -15.39 -10.70 -5.24
C ILE A 334 -15.00 -11.52 -3.99
N PRO A 335 -14.57 -12.79 -4.12
CA PRO A 335 -13.93 -13.53 -3.02
C PRO A 335 -12.60 -12.88 -2.58
N LEU A 336 -12.44 -12.61 -1.28
CA LEU A 336 -11.21 -12.09 -0.67
C LEU A 336 -10.66 -13.09 0.37
N PRO A 337 -10.03 -14.21 -0.05
CA PRO A 337 -9.36 -15.12 0.87
C PRO A 337 -8.11 -14.44 1.49
N TRP A 338 -7.60 -15.01 2.58
CA TRP A 338 -6.61 -14.33 3.44
C TRP A 338 -5.31 -13.94 2.72
N GLU A 339 -4.85 -14.72 1.74
CA GLU A 339 -3.65 -14.44 0.93
C GLU A 339 -3.78 -13.15 0.10
N LEU A 340 -5.01 -12.79 -0.29
CA LEU A 340 -5.32 -11.55 -0.99
C LEU A 340 -5.69 -10.44 0.00
N LEU A 341 -6.44 -10.76 1.06
CA LEU A 341 -6.88 -9.75 2.04
C LEU A 341 -5.72 -9.20 2.89
N GLN A 342 -4.72 -10.00 3.23
CA GLN A 342 -3.57 -9.57 4.03
C GLN A 342 -2.79 -8.38 3.41
N PRO A 343 -2.36 -8.40 2.12
CA PRO A 343 -1.73 -7.24 1.49
C PRO A 343 -2.72 -6.07 1.30
N VAL A 344 -4.01 -6.33 1.08
CA VAL A 344 -5.03 -5.27 0.98
C VAL A 344 -5.11 -4.45 2.27
N LEU A 345 -5.18 -5.11 3.43
CA LEU A 345 -5.20 -4.46 4.74
C LEU A 345 -3.91 -3.70 5.04
N ARG A 346 -2.74 -4.18 4.57
CA ARG A 346 -1.46 -3.45 4.67
C ARG A 346 -1.47 -2.16 3.85
N ILE A 347 -1.96 -2.23 2.60
CA ILE A 347 -2.05 -1.08 1.71
C ILE A 347 -3.02 -0.04 2.28
N LEU A 348 -4.22 -0.45 2.71
CA LEU A 348 -5.18 0.45 3.34
C LEU A 348 -4.62 1.09 4.62
N GLY A 349 -3.96 0.32 5.48
CA GLY A 349 -3.31 0.86 6.69
C GLY A 349 -2.25 1.93 6.38
N HIS A 350 -1.49 1.77 5.29
CA HIS A 350 -0.59 2.83 4.81
C HIS A 350 -1.36 4.04 4.24
N CYS A 351 -2.39 3.83 3.41
CA CYS A 351 -3.18 4.93 2.85
C CYS A 351 -3.81 5.80 3.95
N LEU A 352 -4.37 5.14 4.97
CA LEU A 352 -5.05 5.71 6.14
C LEU A 352 -4.11 6.47 7.09
N LEU A 353 -2.97 5.86 7.46
CA LEU A 353 -2.08 6.38 8.53
C LEU A 353 -0.76 6.98 8.00
N GLY A 354 -0.54 6.96 6.68
CA GLY A 354 0.68 7.47 6.06
C GLY A 354 0.76 9.01 6.12
N PRO A 355 1.80 9.61 6.73
CA PRO A 355 1.86 11.05 6.98
C PRO A 355 2.02 11.91 5.72
N LEU A 356 2.40 11.31 4.59
CA LEU A 356 2.59 11.98 3.29
C LEU A 356 1.42 11.75 2.32
N ASN A 357 0.32 11.12 2.76
CA ASN A 357 -0.87 10.95 1.93
C ASN A 357 -1.80 12.17 2.07
N VAL A 358 -2.39 12.58 0.95
CA VAL A 358 -3.46 13.59 0.91
C VAL A 358 -4.72 13.07 1.60
N ASP A 359 -5.56 13.96 2.12
CA ASP A 359 -6.71 13.56 2.95
C ASP A 359 -7.75 12.76 2.16
N GLU A 360 -7.94 13.02 0.86
CA GLU A 360 -8.75 12.19 -0.06
C GLU A 360 -8.38 10.69 -0.01
N VAL A 361 -7.08 10.38 0.10
CA VAL A 361 -6.58 9.00 0.19
C VAL A 361 -6.85 8.39 1.57
N LYS A 362 -6.84 9.20 2.63
CA LYS A 362 -7.17 8.77 4.00
C LYS A 362 -8.67 8.52 4.14
N ASP A 363 -9.50 9.40 3.59
CA ASP A 363 -10.96 9.27 3.59
C ASP A 363 -11.42 8.08 2.75
N ALA A 364 -10.90 7.92 1.53
CA ALA A 364 -11.19 6.73 0.72
C ALA A 364 -10.71 5.43 1.40
N ALA A 365 -9.58 5.44 2.10
CA ALA A 365 -9.13 4.30 2.91
C ALA A 365 -10.05 4.04 4.12
N SER A 366 -10.52 5.10 4.78
CA SER A 366 -11.41 5.04 5.95
C SER A 366 -12.78 4.44 5.59
N VAL A 367 -13.33 4.79 4.41
CA VAL A 367 -14.52 4.14 3.83
C VAL A 367 -14.24 2.67 3.50
N ALA A 368 -13.14 2.38 2.78
CA ALA A 368 -12.81 1.02 2.36
C ALA A 368 -12.59 0.06 3.54
N VAL A 369 -11.98 0.52 4.64
CA VAL A 369 -11.80 -0.27 5.86
C VAL A 369 -13.15 -0.51 6.56
N ARG A 370 -14.07 0.46 6.62
CA ARG A 370 -15.43 0.24 7.15
C ARG A 370 -16.19 -0.81 6.34
N ARG A 371 -16.23 -0.70 5.00
CA ARG A 371 -16.89 -1.71 4.15
C ARG A 371 -16.26 -3.10 4.33
N LEU A 372 -14.93 -3.20 4.41
CA LEU A 372 -14.24 -4.46 4.68
C LEU A 372 -14.50 -5.01 6.09
N TYR A 373 -14.69 -4.17 7.11
CA TYR A 373 -15.13 -4.61 8.44
C TYR A 373 -16.53 -5.22 8.37
N ALA A 374 -17.51 -4.49 7.79
CA ALA A 374 -18.88 -4.98 7.67
C ALA A 374 -18.93 -6.32 6.94
N ARG A 375 -18.23 -6.42 5.79
CA ARG A 375 -18.05 -7.70 5.09
C ARG A 375 -17.42 -8.76 5.99
N ALA A 376 -16.31 -8.47 6.67
CA ALA A 376 -15.61 -9.45 7.50
C ALA A 376 -16.49 -9.98 8.65
N SER A 377 -17.40 -9.14 9.17
CA SER A 377 -18.43 -9.53 10.13
C SER A 377 -19.48 -10.44 9.51
N HIS A 378 -20.00 -10.15 8.31
CA HIS A 378 -20.94 -11.04 7.60
C HIS A 378 -20.30 -12.38 7.17
N ASP A 379 -19.04 -12.36 6.73
CA ASP A 379 -18.25 -13.54 6.34
C ASP A 379 -17.65 -14.28 7.57
N LEU A 380 -17.87 -13.77 8.79
CA LEU A 380 -17.40 -14.32 10.07
C LEU A 380 -15.88 -14.64 10.10
N VAL A 381 -15.05 -13.80 9.49
CA VAL A 381 -13.58 -14.01 9.36
C VAL A 381 -12.83 -13.31 10.50
N PRO A 382 -12.41 -13.99 11.59
CA PRO A 382 -12.02 -13.31 12.83
C PRO A 382 -10.74 -12.47 12.68
N GLN A 383 -9.79 -12.92 11.86
CA GLN A 383 -8.55 -12.19 11.58
C GLN A 383 -8.81 -10.89 10.82
N ALA A 384 -9.81 -10.88 9.94
CA ALA A 384 -10.21 -9.71 9.17
C ALA A 384 -11.02 -8.72 10.02
N ILE A 385 -11.96 -9.21 10.84
CA ILE A 385 -12.71 -8.41 11.82
C ILE A 385 -11.74 -7.68 12.77
N LEU A 386 -10.77 -8.40 13.34
CA LEU A 386 -9.79 -7.82 14.27
C LEU A 386 -8.91 -6.78 13.58
N ALA A 387 -8.39 -7.07 12.38
CA ALA A 387 -7.49 -6.16 11.67
C ALA A 387 -8.21 -4.88 11.18
N THR A 388 -9.41 -5.00 10.61
CA THR A 388 -10.21 -3.86 10.15
C THR A 388 -10.69 -2.99 11.31
N ARG A 389 -11.21 -3.59 12.39
CA ARG A 389 -11.60 -2.85 13.61
C ARG A 389 -10.43 -2.09 14.23
N SER A 390 -9.24 -2.70 14.24
CA SER A 390 -8.01 -2.04 14.72
C SER A 390 -7.64 -0.83 13.87
N LEU A 391 -7.79 -0.92 12.54
CA LEU A 391 -7.56 0.21 11.63
C LEU A 391 -8.60 1.33 11.81
N ILE A 392 -9.88 1.02 12.01
CA ILE A 392 -10.94 2.01 12.30
C ILE A 392 -10.62 2.77 13.59
N GLN A 393 -10.23 2.06 14.65
CA GLN A 393 -9.87 2.68 15.93
C GLN A 393 -8.62 3.57 15.83
N LEU A 394 -7.64 3.20 15.00
CA LEU A 394 -6.46 4.02 14.73
C LEU A 394 -6.78 5.28 13.91
N ASP A 395 -7.67 5.20 12.93
CA ASP A 395 -8.14 6.37 12.16
C ASP A 395 -8.94 7.34 13.04
N ALA A 396 -9.88 6.84 13.84
CA ALA A 396 -10.63 7.64 14.80
C ALA A 396 -9.69 8.40 15.76
N GLY A 397 -8.77 7.68 16.42
CA GLY A 397 -7.79 8.28 17.33
C GLY A 397 -6.82 9.26 16.63
N ALA A 398 -6.43 8.99 15.38
CA ALA A 398 -5.59 9.91 14.60
C ALA A 398 -6.34 11.20 14.22
N ARG A 399 -7.61 11.10 13.82
CA ARG A 399 -8.48 12.25 13.53
C ARG A 399 -8.75 13.07 14.79
N GLU A 400 -9.02 12.44 15.93
CA GLU A 400 -9.19 13.12 17.21
C GLU A 400 -7.91 13.85 17.65
N ALA A 401 -6.74 13.20 17.55
CA ALA A 401 -5.46 13.82 17.87
C ALA A 401 -5.14 15.02 16.94
N ALA A 402 -5.41 14.89 15.64
CA ALA A 402 -5.25 15.99 14.69
C ALA A 402 -6.20 17.17 15.01
N LYS A 403 -7.45 16.88 15.36
CA LYS A 403 -8.45 17.89 15.74
C LYS A 403 -8.10 18.59 17.05
N ALA A 404 -7.54 17.88 18.03
CA ALA A 404 -7.03 18.44 19.27
C ALA A 404 -5.77 19.31 19.07
N ALA A 405 -4.87 18.90 18.17
CA ALA A 405 -3.72 19.72 17.78
C ALA A 405 -4.15 21.02 17.09
N ALA A 406 -5.17 20.96 16.21
CA ALA A 406 -5.72 22.13 15.53
C ALA A 406 -6.38 23.13 16.50
N THR A 407 -7.18 22.67 17.47
CA THR A 407 -7.77 23.56 18.48
C THR A 407 -6.72 24.16 19.43
N ALA A 408 -5.68 23.39 19.79
CA ALA A 408 -4.55 23.92 20.55
C ALA A 408 -3.80 25.03 19.79
N ALA A 409 -3.54 24.85 18.49
CA ALA A 409 -2.89 25.84 17.64
C ALA A 409 -3.74 27.12 17.44
N ALA A 410 -5.07 26.97 17.28
CA ALA A 410 -5.99 28.10 17.22
C ALA A 410 -6.00 28.91 18.53
N ASN A 411 -6.09 28.23 19.68
CA ASN A 411 -6.08 28.87 21.00
C ASN A 411 -4.74 29.56 21.31
N ALA A 412 -3.60 28.98 20.90
CA ALA A 412 -2.29 29.62 21.01
C ALA A 412 -2.21 30.90 20.18
N SER A 413 -2.75 30.88 18.96
CA SER A 413 -2.78 32.04 18.04
C SER A 413 -3.69 33.18 18.52
N GLY A 414 -4.68 32.88 19.37
CA GLY A 414 -5.55 33.87 20.02
C GLY A 414 -4.97 34.52 21.28
N SER A 415 -3.78 34.12 21.75
CA SER A 415 -3.19 34.65 22.97
C SER A 415 -2.50 36.01 22.74
N ASN A 416 -3.13 37.08 23.24
CA ASN A 416 -2.72 38.48 23.04
C ASN A 416 -1.22 38.75 23.22
N ALA A 417 -0.57 39.28 22.19
CA ALA A 417 0.83 39.72 22.19
C ALA A 417 1.08 41.04 22.99
N ASN A 418 0.28 41.30 24.04
CA ASN A 418 0.24 42.55 24.79
C ASN A 418 0.37 42.36 26.31
N THR A 419 1.43 41.67 26.75
CA THR A 419 1.90 41.71 28.14
C THR A 419 3.43 41.79 28.18
N PRO A 420 4.03 42.91 28.65
CA PRO A 420 5.48 43.04 28.74
C PRO A 420 6.02 42.21 29.92
N SER A 421 6.50 41.00 29.63
CA SER A 421 7.13 40.12 30.61
C SER A 421 8.46 40.71 31.08
N LYS A 422 8.53 41.11 32.36
CA LYS A 422 9.78 41.59 32.97
C LYS A 422 10.87 40.53 32.84
N ALA A 423 12.03 40.93 32.29
CA ALA A 423 13.19 40.06 32.19
C ALA A 423 13.61 39.55 33.58
N LYS A 424 13.49 38.24 33.80
CA LYS A 424 13.96 37.57 35.02
C LYS A 424 15.47 37.37 34.89
N LYS A 425 16.25 37.81 35.89
CA LYS A 425 17.71 37.65 35.89
C LYS A 425 18.08 36.16 35.77
N PRO A 426 19.17 35.83 35.04
CA PRO A 426 19.75 34.48 35.11
C PRO A 426 20.39 34.27 36.49
N GLU A 427 20.06 33.16 37.15
CA GLU A 427 20.75 32.73 38.36
C GLU A 427 22.04 32.01 38.00
N ILE A 428 23.18 32.57 38.42
CA ILE A 428 24.49 31.96 38.20
C ILE A 428 24.71 30.93 39.31
N LEU A 429 24.45 29.65 39.01
CA LEU A 429 24.81 28.54 39.88
C LEU A 429 26.33 28.33 39.83
N LEU A 430 27.02 28.83 40.86
CA LEU A 430 28.44 28.57 41.09
C LEU A 430 28.65 27.10 41.48
N VAL A 431 29.23 26.31 40.56
CA VAL A 431 29.77 24.99 40.88
C VAL A 431 31.01 25.19 41.75
N SER A 432 30.91 24.80 43.02
CA SER A 432 32.08 24.69 43.91
C SER A 432 32.89 23.42 43.58
N LYS A 433 34.18 23.46 43.94
CA LYS A 433 35.24 22.62 43.40
C LYS A 433 35.49 21.34 44.20
#